data_AF-A0A415PVN4-F1
#
_entry.id   AF-A0A415PVN4-F1
#
_cell.length_a   1.000
_cell.length_b   1.000
_cell.length_c   1.000
_cell.angle_alpha   90.00
_cell.angle_beta   90.00
_cell.angle_gamma   90.00
#
_symmetry.space_group_name_H-M   'P 1'
#
loop_
_entity.id
_entity.type
_entity.pdbx_description
1 polymer ?
#
loop_
_entity_poly.entity_id
_entity_poly.type
_entity_poly.pdbx_seq_one_letter_code
_entity_poly.pdbx_strand_id
1 'polypeptide(L)'
;MKTILKQIKNEWNSNLFLFVELLLVFVVLWYIVDWTLVTARVYHAPMGFDTEHCYNITVSKLGEDSPLYNPELTADDDMDDLLRLTDRLRHCPGVEAVAISQNCFPYNEGSNSIDLGIDSVAVNVRLLWVEADFFRVFRYAFTEEAEFAKVEAAFRNDELVVSSNLTEGHPELGGSASLPGREVLLLNYGKDVRRRIGAVGTPVRWSHFHTPSQWGGAFAALPLNAKRLRNFGDPRYVTVSLRVSEDADKNFAEKLMNDADRLYQVGNLYLLDITPFSHLREICELEDMNEWKTQLCVLGFLLLNIFLGVIGTFWFRTQQRRKEVALRMALGSSRRGIFSCLMYEGVLLLTLAAVPAAVIAFNIGYAELVDVGKMPFDAGRFLPALALTWLLMALMIVAGIWYPAYGAMKVHPAEALHDE
;
A
#
# COMPACT_ATOMS: atom_id res chain seq x y z
N MET A 1 7.29 41.19 21.58
CA MET A 1 8.42 40.67 20.78
C MET A 1 9.79 41.17 21.25
N LYS A 2 10.06 42.49 21.33
CA LYS A 2 11.40 43.01 21.72
C LYS A 2 11.91 42.51 23.08
N THR A 3 11.04 42.34 24.07
CA THR A 3 11.40 41.80 25.40
C THR A 3 11.73 40.31 25.38
N ILE A 4 11.01 39.51 24.58
CA ILE A 4 11.21 38.06 24.44
C ILE A 4 12.55 37.77 23.76
N LEU A 5 12.87 38.47 22.66
CA LEU A 5 14.17 38.35 21.97
C LEU A 5 15.35 38.72 22.88
N LYS A 6 15.16 39.72 23.76
CA LYS A 6 16.20 40.13 24.72
C LYS A 6 16.41 39.06 25.81
N GLN A 7 15.33 38.40 26.24
CA GLN A 7 15.39 37.31 27.21
C GLN A 7 16.06 36.05 26.62
N ILE A 8 15.74 35.70 25.36
CA ILE A 8 16.40 34.60 24.63
C ILE A 8 17.91 34.84 24.53
N LYS A 9 18.32 36.08 24.24
CA LYS A 9 19.73 36.47 24.13
C LYS A 9 20.47 36.43 25.47
N ASN A 10 19.78 36.66 26.59
CA ASN A 10 20.40 36.69 27.91
C ASN A 10 20.70 35.28 28.46
N GLU A 11 19.90 34.28 28.07
CA GLU A 11 20.08 32.86 28.43
C GLU A 11 20.63 32.03 27.26
N TRP A 12 21.56 32.60 26.48
CA TRP A 12 21.97 32.05 25.19
C TRP A 12 22.49 30.61 25.25
N ASN A 13 23.29 30.24 26.25
CA ASN A 13 23.84 28.87 26.35
C ASN A 13 22.76 27.81 26.61
N SER A 14 21.79 28.12 27.47
CA SER A 14 20.66 27.21 27.78
C SER A 14 19.70 27.12 26.59
N ASN A 15 19.42 28.25 25.95
CA ASN A 15 18.56 28.29 24.77
C ASN A 15 19.22 27.64 23.54
N LEU A 16 20.55 27.68 23.43
CA LEU A 16 21.29 27.03 22.35
C LEU A 16 21.21 25.50 22.46
N PHE A 17 21.37 24.96 23.68
CA PHE A 17 21.22 23.52 23.90
C PHE A 17 19.81 23.04 23.55
N LEU A 18 18.80 23.74 24.05
CA LEU A 18 17.39 23.44 23.75
C LEU A 18 17.07 23.60 22.27
N PHE A 19 17.65 24.60 21.59
CA PHE A 19 17.51 24.78 20.16
C PHE A 19 18.10 23.60 19.37
N VAL A 20 19.29 23.14 19.73
CA VAL A 20 19.95 21.99 19.08
C VAL A 20 19.15 20.71 19.31
N GLU A 21 18.65 20.51 20.53
CA GLU A 21 17.76 19.39 20.86
C GLU A 21 16.48 19.43 20.02
N LEU A 22 15.79 20.56 19.97
CA LEU A 22 14.58 20.74 19.16
C LEU A 22 14.86 20.50 17.68
N LEU A 23 16.00 20.97 17.17
CA LEU A 23 16.41 20.77 15.78
C LEU A 23 16.60 19.29 15.47
N LEU A 24 17.36 18.56 16.31
CA LEU A 24 17.62 17.12 16.11
C LEU A 24 16.32 16.32 16.18
N VAL A 25 15.51 16.58 17.21
CA VAL A 25 14.22 15.92 17.41
C VAL A 25 13.28 16.21 16.24
N PHE A 26 13.27 17.44 15.72
CA PHE A 26 12.43 17.80 14.57
C PHE A 26 12.80 16.99 13.33
N VAL A 27 14.09 16.84 13.02
CA VAL A 27 14.54 16.07 11.84
C VAL A 27 14.17 14.59 11.98
N VAL A 28 14.40 14.00 13.15
CA VAL A 28 14.04 12.60 13.41
C VAL A 28 12.53 12.40 13.35
N LEU A 29 11.75 13.27 13.99
CA LEU A 29 10.29 13.19 13.98
C LEU A 29 9.73 13.41 12.57
N TRP A 30 10.32 14.31 11.79
CA TRP A 30 9.94 14.48 10.38
C TRP A 30 10.12 13.19 9.58
N TYR A 31 11.24 12.48 9.77
CA TYR A 31 11.47 11.21 9.11
C TYR A 31 10.40 10.15 9.50
N ILE A 32 10.06 10.06 10.78
CA ILE A 32 8.98 9.17 11.26
C ILE A 32 7.64 9.53 10.62
N VAL A 33 7.31 10.82 10.59
CA VAL A 33 6.05 11.33 10.04
C VAL A 33 5.97 11.07 8.54
N ASP A 34 7.03 11.38 7.78
CA ASP A 34 7.08 11.16 6.34
C ASP A 34 6.91 9.67 5.99
N TRP A 35 7.67 8.79 6.66
CA TRP A 35 7.53 7.34 6.48
C TRP A 35 6.09 6.90 6.75
N THR A 36 5.49 7.34 7.86
CA THR A 36 4.12 6.97 8.24
C THR A 36 3.09 7.47 7.22
N LEU A 37 3.25 8.68 6.69
CA LEU A 37 2.33 9.25 5.70
C LEU A 37 2.38 8.50 4.37
N VAL A 38 3.59 8.14 3.90
CA VAL A 38 3.78 7.39 2.65
C VAL A 38 3.19 5.99 2.79
N THR A 39 3.57 5.30 3.86
CA THR A 39 3.06 4.01 4.28
C THR A 39 1.53 3.98 4.33
N ALA A 40 0.90 4.93 5.04
CA ALA A 40 -0.55 5.01 5.13
C ALA A 40 -1.22 5.31 3.77
N ARG A 41 -0.64 6.21 2.97
CA ARG A 41 -1.17 6.58 1.65
C ARG A 41 -1.11 5.41 0.67
N VAL A 42 -0.02 4.65 0.67
CA VAL A 42 0.14 3.44 -0.14
C VAL A 42 -0.85 2.38 0.33
N TYR A 43 -0.96 2.13 1.62
CA TYR A 43 -1.88 1.12 2.16
C TYR A 43 -3.34 1.37 1.79
N HIS A 44 -3.80 2.63 1.86
CA HIS A 44 -5.17 3.01 1.53
C HIS A 44 -5.43 3.32 0.05
N ALA A 45 -4.43 3.23 -0.82
CA ALA A 45 -4.63 3.42 -2.25
C ALA A 45 -5.46 2.25 -2.85
N PRO A 46 -6.31 2.51 -3.85
CA PRO A 46 -7.10 1.44 -4.49
C PRO A 46 -6.19 0.37 -5.11
N MET A 47 -6.56 -0.91 -4.97
CA MET A 47 -5.79 -2.05 -5.48
C MET A 47 -5.88 -2.23 -7.00
N GLY A 48 -6.95 -1.71 -7.62
CA GLY A 48 -7.24 -1.92 -9.05
C GLY A 48 -7.99 -3.22 -9.35
N PHE A 49 -8.19 -4.07 -8.35
CA PHE A 49 -9.02 -5.27 -8.38
C PHE A 49 -9.70 -5.48 -7.02
N ASP A 50 -10.68 -6.37 -6.98
CA ASP A 50 -11.43 -6.77 -5.79
C ASP A 50 -11.42 -8.30 -5.67
N THR A 51 -11.03 -8.82 -4.51
CA THR A 51 -11.03 -10.25 -4.19
C THR A 51 -12.04 -10.62 -3.09
N GLU A 52 -12.92 -9.72 -2.69
CA GLU A 52 -14.02 -10.04 -1.76
C GLU A 52 -14.96 -11.06 -2.41
N HIS A 53 -15.39 -12.04 -1.61
CA HIS A 53 -16.24 -13.16 -2.04
C HIS A 53 -15.64 -13.95 -3.22
N CYS A 54 -14.31 -14.03 -3.31
CA CYS A 54 -13.60 -14.80 -4.31
C CYS A 54 -12.94 -16.03 -3.70
N TYR A 55 -12.92 -17.12 -4.46
CA TYR A 55 -12.29 -18.38 -4.10
C TYR A 55 -11.38 -18.87 -5.22
N ASN A 56 -10.24 -19.42 -4.82
CA ASN A 56 -9.32 -20.13 -5.68
C ASN A 56 -9.58 -21.63 -5.57
N ILE A 57 -9.72 -22.31 -6.69
CA ILE A 57 -9.98 -23.75 -6.74
C ILE A 57 -8.75 -24.45 -7.31
N THR A 58 -8.22 -25.38 -6.53
CA THR A 58 -7.13 -26.26 -6.96
C THR A 58 -7.74 -27.51 -7.57
N VAL A 59 -7.49 -27.73 -8.86
CA VAL A 59 -7.89 -28.95 -9.58
C VAL A 59 -6.69 -29.89 -9.61
N SER A 60 -6.93 -31.15 -9.29
CA SER A 60 -5.91 -32.20 -9.36
C SER A 60 -6.37 -33.35 -10.26
N LYS A 61 -5.42 -34.19 -10.63
CA LYS A 61 -5.61 -35.38 -11.46
C LYS A 61 -5.49 -36.63 -10.61
N LEU A 62 -6.38 -37.59 -10.84
CA LEU A 62 -6.30 -38.91 -10.23
C LEU A 62 -4.98 -39.59 -10.59
N GLY A 63 -4.33 -40.20 -9.59
CA GLY A 63 -3.16 -41.04 -9.82
C GLY A 63 -3.53 -42.37 -10.48
N GLU A 64 -2.56 -43.01 -11.13
CA GLU A 64 -2.74 -44.29 -11.81
C GLU A 64 -3.19 -45.43 -10.86
N ASP A 65 -2.89 -45.30 -9.57
CA ASP A 65 -3.31 -46.24 -8.51
C ASP A 65 -4.81 -46.11 -8.14
N SER A 66 -5.50 -45.07 -8.59
CA SER A 66 -6.92 -44.86 -8.27
C SER A 66 -7.80 -45.81 -9.08
N PRO A 67 -8.80 -46.47 -8.46
CA PRO A 67 -9.74 -47.34 -9.18
C PRO A 67 -10.63 -46.57 -10.17
N LEU A 68 -10.71 -45.23 -10.05
CA LEU A 68 -11.48 -44.36 -10.93
C LEU A 68 -10.62 -43.76 -12.05
N TYR A 69 -9.32 -44.04 -12.09
CA TYR A 69 -8.43 -43.55 -13.13
C TYR A 69 -8.74 -44.21 -14.48
N ASN A 70 -8.93 -43.39 -15.51
CA ASN A 70 -9.10 -43.86 -16.87
C ASN A 70 -7.80 -43.63 -17.67
N PRO A 71 -7.06 -44.70 -18.03
CA PRO A 71 -5.81 -44.59 -18.78
C PRO A 71 -6.00 -44.24 -20.26
N GLU A 72 -7.22 -44.31 -20.79
CA GLU A 72 -7.52 -43.97 -22.19
C GLU A 72 -7.60 -42.45 -22.43
N LEU A 73 -7.76 -41.66 -21.38
CA LEU A 73 -7.86 -40.20 -21.48
C LEU A 73 -6.48 -39.58 -21.71
N THR A 74 -6.42 -38.70 -22.71
CA THR A 74 -5.20 -37.96 -23.07
C THR A 74 -5.10 -36.64 -22.32
N ALA A 75 -3.94 -35.99 -22.41
CA ALA A 75 -3.74 -34.63 -21.91
C ALA A 75 -4.72 -33.61 -22.54
N ASP A 76 -5.08 -33.79 -23.81
CA ASP A 76 -6.07 -32.93 -24.47
C ASP A 76 -7.48 -33.17 -23.93
N ASP A 77 -7.83 -34.43 -23.60
CA ASP A 77 -9.11 -34.77 -22.98
C ASP A 77 -9.20 -34.19 -21.56
N ASP A 78 -8.11 -34.23 -20.79
CA ASP A 78 -8.04 -33.60 -19.47
C ASP A 78 -8.31 -32.08 -19.54
N MET A 79 -7.83 -31.41 -20.59
CA MET A 79 -8.07 -29.97 -20.80
C MET A 79 -9.52 -29.68 -21.16
N ASP A 80 -10.13 -30.53 -22.00
CA ASP A 80 -11.55 -30.43 -22.33
C ASP A 80 -12.44 -30.74 -21.11
N ASP A 81 -12.04 -31.67 -20.25
CA ASP A 81 -12.70 -31.98 -18.99
C ASP A 81 -12.56 -30.84 -17.96
N LEU A 82 -11.43 -30.13 -17.93
CA LEU A 82 -11.26 -28.92 -17.13
C LEU A 82 -12.24 -27.82 -17.57
N LEU A 83 -12.44 -27.64 -18.88
CA LEU A 83 -13.44 -26.70 -19.40
C LEU A 83 -14.86 -27.10 -19.00
N ARG A 84 -15.20 -28.40 -19.07
CA ARG A 84 -16.51 -28.92 -18.63
C ARG A 84 -16.72 -28.74 -17.13
N LEU A 85 -15.70 -29.00 -16.32
CA LEU A 85 -15.73 -28.80 -14.87
C LEU A 85 -15.95 -27.33 -14.53
N THR A 86 -15.24 -26.43 -15.22
CA THR A 86 -15.39 -24.97 -15.07
C THR A 86 -16.81 -24.53 -15.47
N ASP A 87 -17.37 -25.09 -16.54
CA ASP A 87 -18.74 -24.80 -16.95
C ASP A 87 -19.78 -25.26 -15.91
N ARG A 88 -19.58 -26.40 -15.25
CA ARG A 88 -20.42 -26.82 -14.11
C ARG A 88 -20.35 -25.82 -12.96
N LEU A 89 -19.16 -25.31 -12.64
CA LEU A 89 -18.98 -24.29 -11.59
C LEU A 89 -19.71 -22.99 -11.94
N ARG A 90 -19.73 -22.57 -13.21
CA ARG A 90 -20.46 -21.37 -13.67
C ARG A 90 -21.98 -21.47 -13.42
N HIS A 91 -22.53 -22.68 -13.42
CA HIS A 91 -23.96 -22.93 -13.18
C HIS A 91 -24.28 -23.28 -11.72
N CYS A 92 -23.28 -23.25 -10.83
CA CYS A 92 -23.50 -23.50 -9.41
C CYS A 92 -24.30 -22.35 -8.77
N PRO A 93 -25.35 -22.64 -7.98
CA PRO A 93 -26.15 -21.61 -7.31
C PRO A 93 -25.28 -20.68 -6.44
N GLY A 94 -25.42 -19.37 -6.65
CA GLY A 94 -24.69 -18.35 -5.90
C GLY A 94 -23.33 -17.95 -6.49
N VAL A 95 -22.87 -18.61 -7.56
CA VAL A 95 -21.67 -18.19 -8.32
C VAL A 95 -22.04 -17.07 -9.31
N GLU A 96 -21.30 -15.97 -9.28
CA GLU A 96 -21.49 -14.82 -10.18
C GLU A 96 -20.65 -14.91 -11.46
N ALA A 97 -19.43 -15.42 -11.33
CA ALA A 97 -18.47 -15.56 -12.42
C ALA A 97 -17.40 -16.60 -12.07
N VAL A 98 -16.86 -17.26 -13.10
CA VAL A 98 -15.75 -18.21 -13.00
C VAL A 98 -14.79 -17.94 -14.14
N ALA A 99 -13.49 -17.94 -13.83
CA ALA A 99 -12.44 -17.68 -14.79
C ALA A 99 -11.30 -18.68 -14.67
N ILE A 100 -10.77 -19.06 -15.81
CA ILE A 100 -9.54 -19.83 -15.90
C ILE A 100 -8.35 -18.88 -16.10
N SER A 101 -7.27 -19.13 -15.37
CA SER A 101 -6.03 -18.39 -15.48
C SER A 101 -4.81 -19.30 -15.35
N GLN A 102 -3.63 -18.83 -15.77
CA GLN A 102 -2.38 -19.56 -15.57
C GLN A 102 -1.43 -18.71 -14.72
N ASN A 103 -1.17 -19.18 -13.49
CA ASN A 103 -0.16 -18.62 -12.57
C ASN A 103 -0.21 -17.09 -12.38
N CYS A 104 -1.40 -16.47 -12.44
CA CYS A 104 -1.50 -15.00 -12.47
C CYS A 104 -2.68 -14.40 -11.71
N PHE A 105 -3.39 -15.16 -10.87
CA PHE A 105 -4.44 -14.63 -10.00
C PHE A 105 -3.86 -13.66 -8.93
N PRO A 106 -4.68 -12.76 -8.35
CA PRO A 106 -4.24 -11.86 -7.29
C PRO A 106 -3.66 -12.58 -6.06
N TYR A 107 -2.63 -12.01 -5.43
CA TYR A 107 -1.93 -12.60 -4.26
C TYR A 107 -1.25 -13.96 -4.53
N ASN A 108 -1.09 -14.35 -5.80
CA ASN A 108 -0.24 -15.47 -6.16
C ASN A 108 1.24 -15.04 -6.11
N GLU A 109 2.13 -15.86 -5.56
CA GLU A 109 3.58 -15.62 -5.57
C GLU A 109 4.21 -15.84 -6.97
N GLY A 110 3.45 -16.35 -7.93
CA GLY A 110 3.89 -16.58 -9.31
C GLY A 110 4.32 -15.30 -10.04
N SER A 111 5.58 -15.26 -10.48
CA SER A 111 6.17 -14.14 -11.23
C SER A 111 6.24 -14.45 -12.72
N ASN A 112 5.11 -14.30 -13.42
CA ASN A 112 5.10 -14.31 -14.88
C ASN A 112 5.29 -12.88 -15.41
N SER A 113 6.28 -12.70 -16.29
CA SER A 113 6.51 -11.42 -16.98
C SER A 113 6.66 -11.61 -18.48
N ILE A 114 6.46 -10.53 -19.22
CA ILE A 114 6.65 -10.45 -20.66
C ILE A 114 7.27 -9.10 -21.03
N ASP A 115 8.20 -9.14 -21.97
CA ASP A 115 8.79 -7.95 -22.57
C ASP A 115 8.00 -7.60 -23.83
N LEU A 116 7.35 -6.44 -23.79
CA LEU A 116 6.64 -5.86 -24.92
C LEU A 116 7.56 -4.89 -25.66
N GLY A 117 7.85 -5.22 -26.92
CA GLY A 117 8.51 -4.30 -27.84
C GLY A 117 7.50 -3.30 -28.39
N ILE A 118 7.58 -2.05 -27.95
CA ILE A 118 6.80 -0.92 -28.46
C ILE A 118 7.76 -0.01 -29.21
N ASP A 119 7.62 0.05 -30.52
CA ASP A 119 8.55 0.74 -31.43
C ASP A 119 10.00 0.23 -31.25
N SER A 120 10.87 1.03 -30.64
CA SER A 120 12.28 0.70 -30.34
C SER A 120 12.56 0.40 -28.87
N VAL A 121 11.54 0.43 -28.01
CA VAL A 121 11.65 0.29 -26.56
C VAL A 121 11.08 -1.06 -26.11
N ALA A 122 11.80 -1.75 -25.23
CA ALA A 122 11.30 -2.96 -24.58
C ALA A 122 10.79 -2.60 -23.18
N VAL A 123 9.53 -2.92 -22.91
CA VAL A 123 8.88 -2.67 -21.62
C VAL A 123 8.53 -4.00 -20.96
N ASN A 124 9.09 -4.26 -19.78
CA ASN A 124 8.76 -5.44 -18.99
C ASN A 124 7.49 -5.22 -18.18
N VAL A 125 6.53 -6.13 -18.30
CA VAL A 125 5.26 -6.08 -17.56
C VAL A 125 4.85 -7.45 -17.06
N ARG A 126 3.94 -7.48 -16.07
CA ARG A 126 3.33 -8.72 -15.58
C ARG A 126 2.48 -9.37 -16.67
N LEU A 127 2.70 -10.66 -16.90
CA LEU A 127 1.96 -11.43 -17.90
C LEU A 127 0.74 -12.09 -17.26
N LEU A 128 -0.45 -11.82 -17.79
CA LEU A 128 -1.70 -12.46 -17.38
C LEU A 128 -2.20 -13.37 -18.51
N TRP A 129 -2.15 -14.67 -18.29
CA TRP A 129 -2.78 -15.66 -19.16
C TRP A 129 -4.16 -15.99 -18.62
N VAL A 130 -5.20 -15.39 -19.19
CA VAL A 130 -6.53 -15.37 -18.56
C VAL A 130 -7.67 -15.49 -19.57
N GLU A 131 -8.82 -15.99 -19.12
CA GLU A 131 -10.11 -15.81 -19.81
C GLU A 131 -10.64 -14.38 -19.63
N ALA A 132 -11.58 -13.94 -20.48
CA ALA A 132 -12.18 -12.61 -20.35
C ALA A 132 -12.90 -12.46 -19.00
N ASP A 133 -13.58 -13.51 -18.53
CA ASP A 133 -14.28 -13.53 -17.24
C ASP A 133 -13.35 -13.30 -16.03
N PHE A 134 -12.03 -13.42 -16.18
CA PHE A 134 -11.07 -13.11 -15.11
C PHE A 134 -11.24 -11.69 -14.58
N PHE A 135 -11.43 -10.74 -15.49
CA PHE A 135 -11.64 -9.35 -15.11
C PHE A 135 -13.00 -9.13 -14.43
N ARG A 136 -13.99 -9.98 -14.71
CA ARG A 136 -15.30 -9.96 -14.04
C ARG A 136 -15.21 -10.58 -12.64
N VAL A 137 -14.52 -11.71 -12.51
CA VAL A 137 -14.27 -12.37 -11.21
C VAL A 137 -13.56 -11.42 -10.26
N PHE A 138 -12.54 -10.72 -10.71
CA PHE A 138 -11.76 -9.82 -9.84
C PHE A 138 -12.16 -8.34 -9.94
N ARG A 139 -13.27 -8.03 -10.62
CA ARG A 139 -13.77 -6.66 -10.86
C ARG A 139 -12.64 -5.67 -11.16
N TYR A 140 -11.80 -6.00 -12.13
CA TYR A 140 -10.74 -5.10 -12.56
C TYR A 140 -11.36 -3.80 -13.03
N ALA A 141 -10.80 -2.69 -12.56
CA ALA A 141 -11.22 -1.39 -13.05
C ALA A 141 -10.63 -1.13 -14.44
N PHE A 142 -11.41 -0.45 -15.26
CA PHE A 142 -11.00 -0.03 -16.59
C PHE A 142 -11.32 1.47 -16.76
N THR A 143 -10.70 2.10 -17.76
CA THR A 143 -10.69 3.56 -17.95
C THR A 143 -11.99 4.18 -18.46
N GLU A 144 -12.89 3.40 -19.06
CA GLU A 144 -14.19 3.78 -19.61
C GLU A 144 -15.31 2.84 -19.08
N GLU A 145 -16.46 3.39 -18.72
CA GLU A 145 -17.56 2.66 -18.05
C GLU A 145 -18.21 1.51 -18.89
N ALA A 146 -17.93 1.41 -20.20
CA ALA A 146 -18.54 0.43 -21.12
C ALA A 146 -17.63 -0.76 -21.49
N GLU A 147 -16.58 -1.05 -20.70
CA GLU A 147 -15.38 -1.73 -21.21
C GLU A 147 -15.34 -3.24 -21.19
N PHE A 148 -16.16 -3.95 -20.41
CA PHE A 148 -16.07 -5.42 -20.43
C PHE A 148 -16.36 -6.01 -21.82
N ALA A 149 -17.33 -5.44 -22.55
CA ALA A 149 -17.61 -5.85 -23.93
C ALA A 149 -16.42 -5.60 -24.88
N LYS A 150 -15.61 -4.57 -24.64
CA LYS A 150 -14.37 -4.32 -25.39
C LYS A 150 -13.30 -5.35 -25.05
N VAL A 151 -13.17 -5.73 -23.79
CA VAL A 151 -12.25 -6.79 -23.34
C VAL A 151 -12.63 -8.14 -23.95
N GLU A 152 -13.92 -8.49 -23.92
CA GLU A 152 -14.42 -9.70 -24.59
C GLU A 152 -14.15 -9.66 -26.10
N ALA A 153 -14.38 -8.52 -26.76
CA ALA A 153 -14.10 -8.35 -28.18
C ALA A 153 -12.60 -8.49 -28.49
N ALA A 154 -11.74 -7.87 -27.68
CA ALA A 154 -10.29 -7.98 -27.81
C ALA A 154 -9.84 -9.45 -27.69
N PHE A 155 -10.33 -10.17 -26.67
CA PHE A 155 -9.96 -11.56 -26.45
C PHE A 155 -10.47 -12.48 -27.57
N ARG A 156 -11.68 -12.24 -28.09
CA ARG A 156 -12.21 -12.95 -29.27
C ARG A 156 -11.35 -12.74 -30.52
N ASN A 157 -10.73 -11.56 -30.65
CA ASN A 157 -9.85 -11.21 -31.77
C ASN A 157 -8.37 -11.61 -31.55
N ASP A 158 -8.07 -12.33 -30.45
CA ASP A 158 -6.69 -12.64 -30.00
C ASP A 158 -5.83 -11.37 -29.78
N GLU A 159 -6.45 -10.26 -29.36
CA GLU A 159 -5.81 -8.98 -29.02
C GLU A 159 -5.44 -8.91 -27.51
N LEU A 160 -4.48 -8.05 -27.18
CA LEU A 160 -3.98 -7.81 -25.81
C LEU A 160 -4.87 -6.81 -25.06
N VAL A 161 -4.89 -6.96 -23.73
CA VAL A 161 -5.35 -5.91 -22.82
C VAL A 161 -4.19 -5.50 -21.92
N VAL A 162 -3.84 -4.21 -21.92
CA VAL A 162 -2.67 -3.69 -21.19
C VAL A 162 -3.08 -2.67 -20.14
N SER A 163 -2.28 -2.47 -19.10
CA SER A 163 -2.53 -1.38 -18.15
C SER A 163 -2.15 -0.01 -18.73
N SER A 164 -2.84 1.03 -18.28
CA SER A 164 -2.60 2.42 -18.73
C SER A 164 -1.24 2.98 -18.33
N ASN A 165 -0.58 2.44 -17.30
CA ASN A 165 0.76 2.83 -16.87
C ASN A 165 1.89 2.12 -17.64
N LEU A 166 1.58 1.40 -18.72
CA LEU A 166 2.57 0.72 -19.57
C LEU A 166 3.70 1.65 -20.03
N THR A 167 3.43 2.94 -20.24
CA THR A 167 4.40 3.92 -20.74
C THR A 167 4.90 4.90 -19.68
N GLU A 168 4.58 4.69 -18.40
CA GLU A 168 4.93 5.64 -17.32
C GLU A 168 6.46 5.87 -17.20
N GLY A 169 7.27 4.83 -17.43
CA GLY A 169 8.74 4.93 -17.45
C GLY A 169 9.34 5.36 -18.80
N HIS A 170 8.51 5.52 -19.84
CA HIS A 170 8.93 5.79 -21.22
C HIS A 170 8.05 6.87 -21.87
N PRO A 171 8.23 8.15 -21.48
CA PRO A 171 7.43 9.26 -21.99
C PRO A 171 7.44 9.39 -23.52
N GLU A 172 8.52 8.93 -24.17
CA GLU A 172 8.68 8.89 -25.62
C GLU A 172 7.63 8.02 -26.33
N LEU A 173 7.02 7.06 -25.64
CA LEU A 173 5.99 6.18 -26.20
C LEU A 173 4.60 6.83 -26.20
N GLY A 174 4.43 8.00 -25.57
CA GLY A 174 3.16 8.69 -25.43
C GLY A 174 2.30 8.18 -24.26
N GLY A 175 1.17 8.83 -24.03
CA GLY A 175 0.25 8.49 -22.93
C GLY A 175 -0.67 7.31 -23.25
N SER A 176 -1.42 6.86 -22.23
CA SER A 176 -2.35 5.72 -22.30
C SER A 176 -3.37 5.80 -23.45
N ALA A 177 -3.84 7.00 -23.80
CA ALA A 177 -4.78 7.24 -24.90
C ALA A 177 -4.23 6.84 -26.28
N SER A 178 -2.91 6.70 -26.42
CA SER A 178 -2.26 6.32 -27.68
C SER A 178 -2.05 4.82 -27.83
N LEU A 179 -2.31 4.03 -26.79
CA LEU A 179 -2.09 2.59 -26.75
C LEU A 179 -3.13 1.77 -27.56
N PRO A 180 -4.44 2.06 -27.51
CA PRO A 180 -5.43 1.27 -28.23
C PRO A 180 -5.13 1.19 -29.73
N GLY A 181 -5.17 -0.03 -30.26
CA GLY A 181 -4.97 -0.32 -31.68
C GLY A 181 -3.50 -0.39 -32.13
N ARG A 182 -2.52 -0.09 -31.28
CA ARG A 182 -1.09 -0.28 -31.59
C ARG A 182 -0.73 -1.75 -31.66
N GLU A 183 0.20 -2.10 -32.55
CA GLU A 183 0.86 -3.40 -32.55
C GLU A 183 2.07 -3.37 -31.62
N VAL A 184 2.22 -4.42 -30.82
CA VAL A 184 3.37 -4.65 -29.96
C VAL A 184 3.99 -6.01 -30.23
N LEU A 185 5.30 -6.11 -30.08
CA LEU A 185 6.05 -7.33 -30.26
C LEU A 185 6.15 -8.08 -28.93
N LEU A 186 5.82 -9.38 -28.93
CA LEU A 186 5.97 -10.26 -27.77
C LEU A 186 7.39 -10.85 -27.78
N LEU A 187 8.35 -10.15 -27.20
CA LEU A 187 9.78 -10.47 -27.34
C LEU A 187 10.14 -11.87 -26.82
N ASN A 188 9.46 -12.33 -25.76
CA ASN A 188 9.68 -13.66 -25.17
C ASN A 188 9.20 -14.82 -26.07
N TYR A 189 8.33 -14.55 -27.05
CA TYR A 189 7.74 -15.58 -27.93
C TYR A 189 8.32 -15.57 -29.35
N GLY A 190 9.25 -14.66 -29.64
CA GLY A 190 9.97 -14.61 -30.92
C GLY A 190 9.96 -13.22 -31.56
N LYS A 191 10.79 -13.05 -32.60
CA LYS A 191 11.02 -11.74 -33.25
C LYS A 191 9.89 -11.25 -34.14
N ASP A 192 8.94 -12.13 -34.49
CA ASP A 192 7.84 -11.83 -35.41
C ASP A 192 6.45 -12.00 -34.76
N VAL A 193 6.39 -12.30 -33.46
CA VAL A 193 5.10 -12.52 -32.77
C VAL A 193 4.53 -11.18 -32.34
N ARG A 194 3.72 -10.58 -33.22
CA ARG A 194 3.01 -9.33 -32.94
C ARG A 194 1.60 -9.56 -32.45
N ARG A 195 1.12 -8.64 -31.62
CA ARG A 195 -0.24 -8.58 -31.13
C ARG A 195 -0.72 -7.14 -31.04
N ARG A 196 -2.00 -6.94 -31.32
CA ARG A 196 -2.62 -5.61 -31.26
C ARG A 196 -3.19 -5.38 -29.86
N ILE A 197 -3.12 -4.16 -29.37
CA ILE A 197 -3.75 -3.74 -28.11
C ILE A 197 -5.23 -3.46 -28.38
N GLY A 198 -6.12 -4.27 -27.84
CA GLY A 198 -7.58 -4.15 -28.02
C GLY A 198 -8.25 -3.29 -26.94
N ALA A 199 -7.75 -3.32 -25.70
CA ALA A 199 -8.27 -2.49 -24.61
C ALA A 199 -7.18 -2.09 -23.62
N VAL A 200 -7.48 -1.08 -22.80
CA VAL A 200 -6.59 -0.54 -21.77
C VAL A 200 -7.29 -0.59 -20.41
N GLY A 201 -6.65 -1.19 -19.41
CA GLY A 201 -7.14 -1.27 -18.03
C GLY A 201 -6.49 -0.26 -17.10
N THR A 202 -7.05 -0.12 -15.90
CA THR A 202 -6.38 0.65 -14.85
C THR A 202 -5.18 -0.13 -14.29
N PRO A 203 -4.13 0.55 -13.80
CA PRO A 203 -3.03 -0.11 -13.13
C PRO A 203 -3.50 -0.87 -11.90
N VAL A 204 -2.84 -1.98 -11.59
CA VAL A 204 -3.11 -2.76 -10.39
C VAL A 204 -1.96 -2.64 -9.40
N ARG A 205 -2.11 -3.21 -8.22
CA ARG A 205 -1.06 -3.28 -7.20
C ARG A 205 -0.80 -4.73 -6.84
N TRP A 206 0.45 -5.08 -6.61
CA TRP A 206 0.79 -6.46 -6.22
C TRP A 206 0.23 -6.84 -4.84
N SER A 207 0.43 -5.94 -3.86
CA SER A 207 -0.06 -6.06 -2.49
C SER A 207 -0.39 -4.67 -1.92
N HIS A 208 -0.96 -4.62 -0.72
CA HIS A 208 -1.21 -3.35 -0.02
C HIS A 208 0.07 -2.56 0.30
N PHE A 209 1.24 -3.15 0.11
CA PHE A 209 2.55 -2.55 0.41
C PHE A 209 3.31 -2.06 -0.84
N HIS A 210 2.82 -2.41 -2.03
CA HIS A 210 3.42 -2.05 -3.31
C HIS A 210 2.60 -0.97 -4.02
N THR A 211 3.24 -0.20 -4.88
CA THR A 211 2.58 0.82 -5.72
C THR A 211 2.43 0.36 -7.16
N PRO A 212 1.53 0.97 -7.96
CA PRO A 212 1.34 0.58 -9.34
C PRO A 212 2.56 0.80 -10.24
N SER A 213 3.43 1.73 -9.88
CA SER A 213 4.67 2.04 -10.61
C SER A 213 5.80 1.03 -10.30
N GLN A 214 5.63 0.19 -9.27
CA GLN A 214 6.54 -0.90 -8.94
C GLN A 214 6.19 -2.18 -9.71
N TRP A 215 7.06 -3.19 -9.60
CA TRP A 215 6.83 -4.48 -10.25
C TRP A 215 5.46 -5.07 -9.90
N GLY A 216 4.80 -5.64 -10.91
CA GLY A 216 3.47 -6.22 -10.79
C GLY A 216 2.31 -5.23 -10.96
N GLY A 217 2.58 -3.93 -11.06
CA GLY A 217 1.51 -2.94 -11.26
C GLY A 217 1.14 -2.68 -12.71
N ALA A 218 2.11 -2.71 -13.63
CA ALA A 218 1.85 -2.76 -15.06
C ALA A 218 1.64 -4.21 -15.54
N PHE A 219 0.61 -4.45 -16.37
CA PHE A 219 0.29 -5.79 -16.85
C PHE A 219 -0.02 -5.82 -18.35
N ALA A 220 0.17 -7.01 -18.94
CA ALA A 220 -0.31 -7.38 -20.26
C ALA A 220 -1.06 -8.71 -20.17
N ALA A 221 -2.35 -8.66 -20.45
CA ALA A 221 -3.23 -9.80 -20.48
C ALA A 221 -3.38 -10.34 -21.91
N LEU A 222 -3.16 -11.63 -22.04
CA LEU A 222 -3.31 -12.40 -23.27
C LEU A 222 -4.40 -13.46 -23.09
N PRO A 223 -5.22 -13.70 -24.12
CA PRO A 223 -6.39 -14.58 -24.00
C PRO A 223 -5.97 -16.04 -23.83
N LEU A 224 -6.51 -16.72 -22.83
CA LEU A 224 -6.29 -18.15 -22.63
C LEU A 224 -7.34 -18.97 -23.41
N ASN A 225 -7.12 -19.11 -24.72
CA ASN A 225 -8.01 -19.88 -25.60
C ASN A 225 -7.82 -21.40 -25.44
N ALA A 226 -8.82 -22.21 -25.79
CA ALA A 226 -8.77 -23.68 -25.68
C ALA A 226 -7.52 -24.31 -26.33
N LYS A 227 -7.10 -23.81 -27.49
CA LYS A 227 -5.87 -24.28 -28.16
C LYS A 227 -4.61 -24.02 -27.32
N ARG A 228 -4.56 -22.88 -26.62
CA ARG A 228 -3.42 -22.50 -25.76
C ARG A 228 -3.49 -23.23 -24.43
N LEU A 229 -4.69 -23.46 -23.90
CA LEU A 229 -4.93 -24.30 -22.74
C LEU A 229 -4.34 -25.69 -22.96
N ARG A 230 -4.63 -26.33 -24.10
CA ARG A 230 -4.07 -27.62 -24.51
C ARG A 230 -2.54 -27.66 -24.57
N ASN A 231 -1.88 -26.56 -24.92
CA ASN A 231 -0.42 -26.49 -24.95
C ASN A 231 0.23 -26.64 -23.56
N PHE A 232 -0.49 -26.39 -22.46
CA PHE A 232 0.05 -26.59 -21.11
C PHE A 232 0.11 -28.08 -20.73
N GLY A 233 -0.72 -28.94 -21.34
CA GLY A 233 -0.68 -30.40 -21.21
C GLY A 233 -1.06 -30.98 -19.84
N ASP A 234 -0.97 -30.21 -18.75
CA ASP A 234 -1.34 -30.66 -17.41
C ASP A 234 -2.29 -29.64 -16.75
N PRO A 235 -3.51 -30.05 -16.36
CA PRO A 235 -4.50 -29.17 -15.73
C PRO A 235 -4.01 -28.53 -14.43
N ARG A 236 -3.02 -29.12 -13.75
CA ARG A 236 -2.46 -28.60 -12.50
C ARG A 236 -1.69 -27.29 -12.70
N TYR A 237 -1.26 -26.98 -13.92
CA TYR A 237 -0.66 -25.67 -14.23
C TYR A 237 -1.70 -24.57 -14.44
N VAL A 238 -2.96 -24.93 -14.49
CA VAL A 238 -4.07 -24.03 -14.73
C VAL A 238 -4.84 -23.86 -13.43
N THR A 239 -5.28 -22.63 -13.19
CA THR A 239 -6.00 -22.26 -11.97
C THR A 239 -7.40 -21.80 -12.31
N VAL A 240 -8.37 -22.27 -11.51
CA VAL A 240 -9.77 -21.84 -11.63
C VAL A 240 -10.09 -20.93 -10.46
N SER A 241 -10.56 -19.72 -10.75
CA SER A 241 -11.00 -18.77 -9.74
C SER A 241 -12.48 -18.44 -9.95
N LEU A 242 -13.23 -18.29 -8.87
CA LEU A 242 -14.63 -17.90 -8.94
C LEU A 242 -14.98 -16.79 -7.96
N ARG A 243 -16.04 -16.05 -8.29
CA ARG A 243 -16.70 -15.09 -7.40
C ARG A 243 -18.10 -15.60 -7.06
N VAL A 244 -18.50 -15.43 -5.81
CA VAL A 244 -19.86 -15.71 -5.34
C VAL A 244 -20.56 -14.43 -4.92
N SER A 245 -21.90 -14.46 -4.92
CA SER A 245 -22.71 -13.40 -4.35
C SER A 245 -22.55 -13.33 -2.84
N GLU A 246 -22.66 -12.14 -2.26
CA GLU A 246 -22.51 -11.89 -0.82
C GLU A 246 -23.41 -12.81 0.04
N ASP A 247 -24.63 -13.09 -0.41
CA ASP A 247 -25.57 -13.99 0.27
C ASP A 247 -25.11 -15.46 0.29
N ALA A 248 -24.38 -15.89 -0.74
CA ALA A 248 -23.96 -17.28 -0.94
C ALA A 248 -22.60 -17.60 -0.30
N ASP A 249 -21.80 -16.58 0.01
CA ASP A 249 -20.41 -16.69 0.50
C ASP A 249 -20.29 -17.50 1.81
N LYS A 250 -21.30 -17.42 2.68
CA LYS A 250 -21.28 -18.09 3.98
C LYS A 250 -21.26 -19.62 3.83
N ASN A 251 -20.15 -20.21 4.26
CA ASN A 251 -19.83 -21.64 4.18
C ASN A 251 -19.89 -22.18 2.73
N PHE A 252 -19.64 -21.33 1.73
CA PHE A 252 -19.65 -21.75 0.33
C PHE A 252 -18.62 -22.85 0.05
N ALA A 253 -17.38 -22.63 0.50
CA ALA A 253 -16.28 -23.56 0.37
C ALA A 253 -16.62 -24.97 0.91
N GLU A 254 -17.16 -25.04 2.14
CA GLU A 254 -17.55 -26.30 2.76
C GLU A 254 -18.66 -27.01 1.98
N LYS A 255 -19.70 -26.27 1.56
CA LYS A 255 -20.80 -26.82 0.76
C LYS A 255 -20.30 -27.37 -0.57
N LEU A 256 -19.46 -26.61 -1.27
CA LEU A 256 -18.90 -27.04 -2.55
C LEU A 256 -18.06 -28.31 -2.41
N MET A 257 -17.20 -28.38 -1.38
CA MET A 257 -16.36 -29.55 -1.14
C MET A 257 -17.14 -30.79 -0.71
N ASN A 258 -18.24 -30.63 0.03
CA ASN A 258 -19.12 -31.75 0.38
C ASN A 258 -19.76 -32.41 -0.85
N ASP A 259 -20.01 -31.63 -1.91
CA ASP A 259 -20.57 -32.11 -3.18
C ASP A 259 -19.48 -32.35 -4.27
N ALA A 260 -18.21 -32.09 -3.97
CA ALA A 260 -17.10 -32.11 -4.95
C ALA A 260 -16.95 -33.45 -5.66
N ASP A 261 -16.82 -34.54 -4.90
CA ASP A 261 -16.63 -35.89 -5.44
C ASP A 261 -17.82 -36.34 -6.31
N ARG A 262 -19.03 -35.85 -6.01
CA ARG A 262 -20.24 -36.24 -6.72
C ARG A 262 -20.48 -35.42 -7.98
N LEU A 263 -20.30 -34.10 -7.91
CA LEU A 263 -20.72 -33.17 -8.97
C LEU A 263 -19.57 -32.68 -9.85
N TYR A 264 -18.34 -32.67 -9.31
CA TYR A 264 -17.19 -32.01 -9.92
C TYR A 264 -16.03 -32.95 -10.22
N GLN A 265 -16.21 -34.26 -10.07
CA GLN A 265 -15.33 -35.24 -10.70
C GLN A 265 -15.68 -35.39 -12.19
N VAL A 266 -14.75 -35.05 -13.08
CA VAL A 266 -14.91 -35.11 -14.54
C VAL A 266 -13.69 -35.79 -15.14
N GLY A 267 -13.90 -36.97 -15.75
CA GLY A 267 -12.79 -37.78 -16.24
C GLY A 267 -11.81 -38.12 -15.12
N ASN A 268 -10.54 -37.79 -15.33
CA ASN A 268 -9.49 -37.97 -14.32
C ASN A 268 -9.33 -36.76 -13.38
N LEU A 269 -10.16 -35.72 -13.49
CA LEU A 269 -10.03 -34.49 -12.71
C LEU A 269 -11.03 -34.43 -11.55
N TYR A 270 -10.57 -33.83 -10.45
CA TYR A 270 -11.37 -33.58 -9.26
C TYR A 270 -10.94 -32.28 -8.58
N LEU A 271 -11.82 -31.73 -7.75
CA LEU A 271 -11.49 -30.58 -6.90
C LEU A 271 -10.66 -31.05 -5.71
N LEU A 272 -9.41 -30.60 -5.61
CA LEU A 272 -8.53 -30.93 -4.51
C LEU A 272 -8.82 -30.05 -3.29
N ASP A 273 -8.89 -28.74 -3.51
CA ASP A 273 -9.10 -27.76 -2.44
C ASP A 273 -9.76 -26.49 -2.97
N ILE A 274 -10.41 -25.76 -2.07
CA ILE A 274 -10.96 -24.43 -2.31
C ILE A 274 -10.46 -23.48 -1.23
N THR A 275 -9.69 -22.49 -1.65
CA THR A 275 -9.06 -21.52 -0.75
C THR A 275 -9.70 -20.14 -0.94
N PRO A 276 -10.22 -19.49 0.11
CA PRO A 276 -10.71 -18.13 0.00
C PRO A 276 -9.54 -17.16 -0.26
N PHE A 277 -9.76 -16.14 -1.08
CA PHE A 277 -8.72 -15.15 -1.38
C PHE A 277 -8.30 -14.34 -0.15
N SER A 278 -9.12 -14.25 0.89
CA SER A 278 -8.75 -13.63 2.16
C SER A 278 -7.56 -14.35 2.82
N HIS A 279 -7.50 -15.68 2.72
CA HIS A 279 -6.41 -16.49 3.26
C HIS A 279 -5.17 -16.38 2.37
N LEU A 280 -5.33 -16.39 1.03
CA LEU A 280 -4.22 -16.17 0.10
C LEU A 280 -3.57 -14.79 0.30
N ARG A 281 -4.38 -13.75 0.52
CA ARG A 281 -3.90 -12.41 0.86
C ARG A 281 -3.11 -12.43 2.17
N GLU A 282 -3.62 -13.08 3.21
CA GLU A 282 -2.94 -13.16 4.51
C GLU A 282 -1.57 -13.82 4.38
N ILE A 283 -1.45 -14.91 3.61
CA ILE A 283 -0.19 -15.60 3.36
C ILE A 283 0.77 -14.70 2.56
N CYS A 284 0.31 -14.15 1.44
CA CYS A 284 1.12 -13.30 0.56
C CYS A 284 1.65 -12.05 1.26
N GLU A 285 0.86 -11.46 2.15
CA GLU A 285 1.19 -10.21 2.85
C GLU A 285 1.81 -10.45 4.23
N LEU A 286 2.03 -11.71 4.64
CA LEU A 286 2.46 -12.05 6.00
C LEU A 286 3.82 -11.44 6.36
N GLU A 287 4.79 -11.56 5.44
CA GLU A 287 6.15 -11.05 5.65
C GLU A 287 6.15 -9.52 5.71
N ASP A 288 5.57 -8.86 4.71
CA ASP A 288 5.40 -7.40 4.67
C ASP A 288 4.70 -6.89 5.95
N MET A 289 3.62 -7.55 6.38
CA MET A 289 2.87 -7.18 7.58
C MET A 289 3.71 -7.31 8.85
N ASN A 290 4.54 -8.34 8.95
CA ASN A 290 5.42 -8.55 10.10
C ASN A 290 6.57 -7.53 10.15
N GLU A 291 7.17 -7.22 9.01
CA GLU A 291 8.17 -6.15 8.90
C GLU A 291 7.55 -4.81 9.33
N TRP A 292 6.36 -4.50 8.81
CA TRP A 292 5.65 -3.27 9.13
C TRP A 292 5.27 -3.17 10.61
N LYS A 293 4.75 -4.25 11.21
CA LYS A 293 4.45 -4.29 12.65
C LYS A 293 5.71 -4.06 13.49
N THR A 294 6.81 -4.70 13.13
CA THR A 294 8.09 -4.54 13.82
C THR A 294 8.60 -3.11 13.71
N GLN A 295 8.56 -2.53 12.51
CA GLN A 295 8.98 -1.16 12.26
C GLN A 295 8.10 -0.14 13.00
N LEU A 296 6.78 -0.35 13.04
CA LEU A 296 5.84 0.49 13.79
C LEU A 296 6.10 0.42 15.30
N CYS A 297 6.44 -0.75 15.85
CA CYS A 297 6.84 -0.87 17.25
C CYS A 297 8.11 -0.07 17.57
N VAL A 298 9.13 -0.14 16.72
CA VAL A 298 10.38 0.63 16.89
C VAL A 298 10.12 2.12 16.78
N LEU A 299 9.37 2.56 15.77
CA LEU A 299 9.01 3.97 15.57
C LEU A 299 8.14 4.50 16.71
N GLY A 300 7.19 3.70 17.21
CA GLY A 300 6.37 4.03 18.36
C GLY A 300 7.19 4.20 19.64
N PHE A 301 8.17 3.32 19.87
CA PHE A 301 9.12 3.46 20.98
C PHE A 301 9.98 4.72 20.85
N LEU A 302 10.50 5.01 19.65
CA LEU A 302 11.28 6.23 19.39
C LEU A 302 10.45 7.49 19.62
N LEU A 303 9.21 7.51 19.11
CA LEU A 303 8.26 8.61 19.30
C LEU A 303 7.95 8.84 20.78
N LEU A 304 7.78 7.77 21.56
CA LEU A 304 7.55 7.86 23.01
C LEU A 304 8.76 8.47 23.75
N ASN A 305 9.98 8.09 23.37
CA ASN A 305 11.20 8.68 23.94
C ASN A 305 11.31 10.17 23.60
N ILE A 306 11.04 10.54 22.35
CA ILE A 306 10.97 11.93 21.89
C ILE A 306 9.91 12.71 22.70
N PHE A 307 8.74 12.10 22.92
CA PHE A 307 7.65 12.67 23.72
C PHE A 307 8.07 12.97 25.16
N LEU A 308 8.66 11.99 25.84
CA LEU A 308 9.14 12.14 27.20
C LEU A 308 10.29 13.14 27.31
N GLY A 309 11.21 13.15 26.33
CA GLY A 309 12.34 14.06 26.26
C GLY A 309 11.88 15.53 26.17
N VAL A 310 11.09 15.86 25.14
CA VAL A 310 10.61 17.23 24.92
C VAL A 310 9.74 17.72 26.08
N ILE A 311 8.85 16.87 26.61
CA ILE A 311 8.04 17.24 27.78
C ILE A 311 8.92 17.49 28.99
N GLY A 312 9.89 16.60 29.26
CA GLY A 312 10.81 16.71 30.38
C GLY A 312 11.65 17.98 30.34
N THR A 313 12.17 18.36 29.16
CA THR A 313 13.01 19.56 29.02
C THR A 313 12.22 20.85 29.19
N PHE A 314 11.04 20.95 28.59
CA PHE A 314 10.15 22.10 28.81
C PHE A 314 9.61 22.15 30.23
N TRP A 315 9.40 20.99 30.86
CA TRP A 315 9.00 20.93 32.25
C TRP A 315 10.08 21.51 33.16
N PHE A 316 11.30 20.98 33.06
CA PHE A 316 12.42 21.39 33.90
C PHE A 316 12.71 22.89 33.74
N ARG A 317 12.66 23.39 32.50
CA ARG A 317 12.81 24.81 32.19
C ARG A 317 11.72 25.67 32.84
N THR A 318 10.47 25.23 32.80
CA THR A 318 9.35 25.93 33.44
C THR A 318 9.51 25.95 34.97
N GLN A 319 10.00 24.86 35.55
CA GLN A 319 10.27 24.74 36.99
C GLN A 319 11.39 25.70 37.44
N GLN A 320 12.51 25.77 36.70
CA GLN A 320 13.62 26.68 37.01
C GLN A 320 13.19 28.15 36.96
N ARG A 321 12.28 28.50 36.04
CA ARG A 321 11.74 29.85 35.89
C ARG A 321 10.61 30.18 36.87
N ARG A 322 10.28 29.30 37.81
CA ARG A 322 9.23 29.52 38.81
C ARG A 322 9.48 30.76 39.68
N LYS A 323 10.73 31.05 40.03
CA LYS A 323 11.10 32.27 40.79
C LYS A 323 10.78 33.54 40.01
N GLU A 324 11.08 33.57 38.70
CA GLU A 324 10.73 34.70 37.82
C GLU A 324 9.20 34.86 37.69
N VAL A 325 8.49 33.73 37.55
CA VAL A 325 7.03 33.71 37.47
C VAL A 325 6.40 34.25 38.75
N ALA A 326 6.88 33.83 39.93
CA ALA A 326 6.43 34.32 41.22
C ALA A 326 6.69 35.82 41.40
N LEU A 327 7.89 36.30 41.03
CA LEU A 327 8.23 37.73 41.07
C LEU A 327 7.33 38.56 40.15
N ARG A 328 7.09 38.10 38.90
CA ARG A 328 6.19 38.79 37.95
C ARG A 328 4.74 38.82 38.46
N MET A 329 4.28 37.75 39.13
CA MET A 329 2.96 37.75 39.78
C MET A 329 2.88 38.73 40.94
N ALA A 330 3.92 38.83 41.78
CA ALA A 330 4.00 39.81 42.87
C ALA A 330 3.99 41.26 42.35
N LEU A 331 4.55 41.50 41.16
CA LEU A 331 4.53 42.79 40.45
C LEU A 331 3.20 43.07 39.72
N GLY A 332 2.18 42.22 39.87
CA GLY A 332 0.82 42.44 39.33
C GLY A 332 0.54 41.83 37.95
N SER A 333 1.42 40.98 37.41
CA SER A 333 1.15 40.31 36.13
C SER A 333 0.02 39.28 36.27
N SER A 334 -0.91 39.26 35.31
CA SER A 334 -1.97 38.25 35.29
C SER A 334 -1.42 36.84 35.00
N ARG A 335 -1.98 35.82 35.66
CA ARG A 335 -1.62 34.39 35.46
C ARG A 335 -1.69 33.97 33.99
N ARG A 336 -2.74 34.41 33.27
CA ARG A 336 -2.91 34.16 31.83
C ARG A 336 -1.84 34.85 30.97
N GLY A 337 -1.40 36.05 31.35
CA GLY A 337 -0.33 36.77 30.64
C GLY A 337 1.01 36.05 30.73
N ILE A 338 1.34 35.50 31.90
CA ILE A 338 2.57 34.73 32.11
C ILE A 338 2.51 33.41 31.32
N PHE A 339 1.38 32.68 31.40
CA PHE A 339 1.19 31.44 30.65
C PHE A 339 1.34 31.64 29.13
N SER A 340 0.68 32.67 28.59
CA SER A 340 0.76 33.00 27.17
C SER A 340 2.20 33.35 26.77
N CYS A 341 2.93 34.09 27.63
CA CYS A 341 4.32 34.43 27.37
C CYS A 341 5.23 33.20 27.27
N LEU A 342 5.10 32.23 28.19
CA LEU A 342 5.86 30.98 28.16
C LEU A 342 5.52 30.15 26.91
N MET A 343 4.24 30.09 26.56
CA MET A 343 3.79 29.39 25.36
C MET A 343 4.35 30.02 24.07
N TYR A 344 4.28 31.35 23.94
CA TYR A 344 4.85 32.07 22.81
C TYR A 344 6.37 31.89 22.72
N GLU A 345 7.08 31.85 23.84
CA GLU A 345 8.53 31.61 23.83
C GLU A 345 8.87 30.20 23.36
N GLY A 346 8.15 29.18 23.82
CA GLY A 346 8.34 27.79 23.39
C GLY A 346 8.05 27.59 21.90
N VAL A 347 6.90 28.09 21.43
CA VAL A 347 6.52 28.01 20.02
C VAL A 347 7.46 28.82 19.13
N LEU A 348 7.91 30.01 19.57
CA LEU A 348 8.88 30.80 18.82
C LEU A 348 10.21 30.06 18.67
N LEU A 349 10.72 29.44 19.74
CA LEU A 349 11.94 28.64 19.69
C LEU A 349 11.78 27.43 18.76
N LEU A 350 10.64 26.75 18.81
CA LEU A 350 10.31 25.68 17.86
C LEU A 350 10.32 26.18 16.42
N THR A 351 9.66 27.30 16.13
CA THR A 351 9.64 27.85 14.75
C THR A 351 11.03 28.23 14.26
N LEU A 352 11.89 28.77 15.14
CA LEU A 352 13.26 29.09 14.79
C LEU A 352 14.11 27.83 14.54
N ALA A 353 13.89 26.77 15.31
CA ALA A 353 14.57 25.47 15.12
C ALA A 353 14.05 24.72 13.87
N ALA A 354 12.77 24.89 13.54
CA ALA A 354 12.13 24.25 12.40
C ALA A 354 12.70 24.74 11.06
N VAL A 355 13.18 25.99 10.96
CA VAL A 355 13.75 26.51 9.70
C VAL A 355 15.00 25.73 9.25
N PRO A 356 16.09 25.64 10.04
CA PRO A 356 17.24 24.82 9.66
C PRO A 356 16.92 23.33 9.63
N ALA A 357 16.01 22.84 10.49
CA ALA A 357 15.56 21.46 10.44
C ALA A 357 14.84 21.13 9.12
N ALA A 358 14.02 22.03 8.58
CA ALA A 358 13.38 21.87 7.28
C ALA A 358 14.40 21.81 6.14
N VAL A 359 15.47 22.61 6.20
CA VAL A 359 16.56 22.53 5.22
C VAL A 359 17.25 21.17 5.30
N ILE A 360 17.54 20.66 6.50
CA ILE A 360 18.15 19.34 6.68
C ILE A 360 17.21 18.24 6.16
N ALA A 361 15.93 18.28 6.54
CA ALA A 361 14.91 17.34 6.10
C ALA A 361 14.76 17.33 4.57
N PHE A 362 14.76 18.51 3.94
CA PHE A 362 14.73 18.62 2.48
C PHE A 362 15.96 17.99 1.83
N ASN A 363 17.16 18.19 2.39
CA ASN A 363 18.39 17.55 1.90
C ASN A 363 18.35 16.03 2.08
N ILE A 364 17.78 15.51 3.17
CA ILE A 364 17.58 14.07 3.38
C ILE A 364 16.63 13.50 2.31
N GLY A 365 15.52 14.19 2.04
CA GLY A 365 14.59 13.82 0.97
C GLY A 365 15.22 13.83 -0.42
N TYR A 366 15.97 14.88 -0.73
CA TYR A 366 16.67 15.04 -2.01
C TYR A 366 17.82 14.03 -2.20
N ALA A 367 18.47 13.62 -1.11
CA ALA A 367 19.50 12.58 -1.13
C ALA A 367 18.92 11.15 -1.25
N GLU A 368 17.60 11.01 -1.48
CA GLU A 368 16.90 9.73 -1.61
C GLU A 368 17.08 8.80 -0.40
N LEU A 369 17.34 9.38 0.78
CA LEU A 369 17.43 8.65 2.06
C LEU A 369 16.04 8.29 2.63
N VAL A 370 15.00 8.58 1.87
CA VAL A 370 13.59 8.36 2.20
C VAL A 370 12.98 7.50 1.11
N ASP A 371 11.86 6.84 1.36
CA ASP A 371 11.26 5.92 0.39
C ASP A 371 10.70 6.66 -0.84
N VAL A 372 11.55 6.89 -1.85
CA VAL A 372 11.21 7.54 -3.13
C VAL A 372 10.57 6.54 -4.10
N GLY A 373 10.85 5.25 -3.96
CA GLY A 373 10.31 4.20 -4.83
C GLY A 373 8.80 4.04 -4.74
N LYS A 374 8.21 4.30 -3.56
CA LYS A 374 6.74 4.27 -3.38
C LYS A 374 6.05 5.58 -3.70
N MET A 375 6.72 6.71 -3.49
CA MET A 375 6.12 8.02 -3.76
C MET A 375 7.21 9.02 -4.10
N PRO A 376 7.10 9.76 -5.21
CA PRO A 376 8.10 10.75 -5.56
C PRO A 376 8.20 11.81 -4.46
N PHE A 377 9.42 12.27 -4.19
CA PHE A 377 9.67 13.34 -3.25
C PHE A 377 9.32 14.69 -3.91
N ASP A 378 8.09 15.14 -3.70
CA ASP A 378 7.59 16.41 -4.22
C ASP A 378 7.11 17.32 -3.07
N ALA A 379 6.91 18.61 -3.37
CA ALA A 379 6.38 19.61 -2.44
C ALA A 379 5.04 19.16 -1.82
N GLY A 380 4.23 18.43 -2.57
CA GLY A 380 2.97 17.85 -2.08
C GLY A 380 3.12 16.77 -1.00
N ARG A 381 4.28 16.11 -0.90
CA ARG A 381 4.62 15.18 0.20
C ARG A 381 5.34 15.91 1.34
N PHE A 382 6.30 16.75 0.99
CA PHE A 382 7.16 17.43 1.95
C PHE A 382 6.40 18.42 2.84
N LEU A 383 5.53 19.26 2.26
CA LEU A 383 4.84 20.32 3.02
C LEU A 383 3.85 19.77 4.07
N PRO A 384 2.99 18.78 3.76
CA PRO A 384 2.12 18.17 4.78
C PRO A 384 2.92 17.48 5.88
N ALA A 385 4.00 16.77 5.54
CA ALA A 385 4.87 16.12 6.52
C ALA A 385 5.50 17.15 7.47
N LEU A 386 6.05 18.23 6.92
CA LEU A 386 6.65 19.33 7.69
C LEU A 386 5.63 19.99 8.63
N ALA A 387 4.42 20.27 8.13
CA ALA A 387 3.35 20.89 8.91
C ALA A 387 2.89 19.97 10.06
N LEU A 388 2.75 18.67 9.80
CA LEU A 388 2.37 17.68 10.80
C LEU A 388 3.46 17.51 11.88
N THR A 389 4.74 17.47 11.50
CA THR A 389 5.86 17.44 12.45
C THR A 389 5.87 18.67 13.34
N TRP A 390 5.70 19.87 12.77
CA TRP A 390 5.63 21.11 13.54
C TRP A 390 4.45 21.10 14.51
N LEU A 391 3.29 20.61 14.07
CA LEU A 391 2.09 20.49 14.90
C LEU A 391 2.30 19.51 16.06
N LEU A 392 2.88 18.34 15.82
CA LEU A 392 3.18 17.36 16.86
C LEU A 392 4.16 17.92 17.90
N MET A 393 5.24 18.55 17.45
CA MET A 393 6.19 19.23 18.34
C MET A 393 5.52 20.35 19.15
N ALA A 394 4.68 21.16 18.51
CA ALA A 394 3.96 22.22 19.20
C ALA A 394 3.04 21.65 20.29
N LEU A 395 2.33 20.55 20.03
CA LEU A 395 1.50 19.87 21.03
C LEU A 395 2.33 19.33 22.20
N MET A 396 3.50 18.75 21.92
CA MET A 396 4.42 18.25 22.95
C MET A 396 4.94 19.37 23.85
N ILE A 397 5.34 20.49 23.26
CA ILE A 397 5.79 21.69 23.99
C ILE A 397 4.64 22.26 24.82
N VAL A 398 3.44 22.37 24.24
CA VAL A 398 2.24 22.81 24.96
C VAL A 398 1.97 21.93 26.17
N ALA A 399 2.03 20.61 26.02
CA ALA A 399 1.84 19.66 27.12
C ALA A 399 2.92 19.81 28.21
N GLY A 400 4.19 19.94 27.80
CA GLY A 400 5.33 20.11 28.71
C GLY A 400 5.32 21.42 29.49
N ILE A 401 4.77 22.50 28.90
CA ILE A 401 4.60 23.78 29.59
C ILE A 401 3.33 23.77 30.46
N TRP A 402 2.22 23.20 29.97
CA TRP A 402 0.92 23.25 30.62
C TRP A 402 0.95 22.63 32.01
N TYR A 403 1.49 21.42 32.15
CA TYR A 403 1.48 20.68 33.40
C TYR A 403 2.17 21.45 34.56
N PRO A 404 3.46 21.84 34.46
CA PRO A 404 4.16 22.53 35.54
C PRO A 404 3.69 23.98 35.71
N ALA A 405 3.31 24.68 34.63
CA ALA A 405 2.78 26.04 34.74
C ALA A 405 1.47 26.05 35.53
N TYR A 406 0.58 25.06 35.31
CA TYR A 406 -0.65 24.92 36.07
C TYR A 406 -0.39 24.65 37.56
N GLY A 407 0.58 23.79 37.88
CA GLY A 407 1.03 23.56 39.25
C GLY A 407 1.59 24.82 39.92
N ALA A 408 2.49 25.54 39.24
CA ALA A 408 3.11 26.76 39.75
C ALA A 408 2.11 27.91 39.96
N MET A 409 1.07 28.01 39.13
CA MET A 409 0.02 29.03 39.26
C MET A 409 -0.94 28.79 40.44
N LYS A 410 -0.99 27.57 41.00
CA LYS A 410 -1.79 27.25 42.19
C LYS A 410 -1.08 27.56 43.50
N VAL A 411 0.25 27.66 43.51
CA VAL A 411 0.99 27.92 44.75
C VAL A 411 0.87 29.40 45.12
N HIS A 412 0.55 29.66 46.40
CA HIS A 412 0.39 31.02 46.89
C HIS A 412 1.74 31.76 46.85
N PRO A 413 1.78 33.05 46.46
CA PRO A 413 3.02 33.83 46.35
C PRO A 413 3.86 33.87 47.64
N ALA A 414 3.20 33.69 48.80
CA ALA A 414 3.84 33.68 50.11
C ALA A 414 4.69 32.43 50.36
N GLU A 415 4.30 31.25 49.83
CA GLU A 415 5.07 30.01 50.00
C GLU A 415 6.29 29.97 49.07
N ALA A 416 6.18 30.54 47.87
CA ALA A 416 7.27 30.56 46.89
C ALA A 416 8.47 31.44 47.30
N LEU A 417 8.30 32.32 48.29
CA LEU A 417 9.37 33.15 48.86
C LEU A 417 9.91 32.62 50.21
N HIS A 418 9.28 31.59 50.79
CA HIS A 418 9.62 31.07 52.12
C HIS A 418 10.38 29.74 52.09
N ASP A 419 10.50 29.09 50.92
CA ASP A 419 11.43 27.96 50.68
C ASP A 419 12.87 28.48 50.50
N GLU A 420 13.41 29.11 51.55
CA GLU A 420 14.84 29.21 51.87
C GLU A 420 15.04 29.00 53.38
#